data_AF-A0A6A3YW81-F1
#
_entry.id   AF-A0A6A3YW81-F1
#
_cell.length_a   1.000
_cell.length_b   1.000
_cell.length_c   1.000
_cell.angle_alpha   90.00
_cell.angle_beta   90.00
_cell.angle_gamma   90.00
#
_symmetry.space_group_name_H-M   'P 1'
#
loop_
_entity.id
_entity.type
_entity.pdbx_description
1 polymer ?
#
loop_
_entity_poly.entity_id
_entity_poly.type
_entity_poly.pdbx_seq_one_letter_code
_entity_poly.pdbx_strand_id
1 'polypeptide(L)'
;MPIGREEKRKLPDLPFQHEYGGGEDYYVRECYKEYYPLVEHFVLMGEKKNSLTVTGTPDIGTSDFYAYFFEEFWKAHRDDWIVVTASYEYNGSVSGFAVFEDGVGARNFTFAGELMLDAILRDLEQRLGKLAVNQDGKSEEATKKFKKILLLCDGPPKTRRLNMVVFTSPNDRWSTTNRKDGNFLYMPLWTSVELQKAALVLDLGLDDDEIDTRVKVFGGTARFSLSRDTSEVTLVQDLFLGKTTDNPLITTGFPELFKAVRVEDRRADVRRPGHR
;
A
#
# COMPACT_ATOMS: atom_id res chain seq x y z
N MET A 1 25.32 18.27 12.49
CA MET A 1 23.86 18.09 12.32
C MET A 1 23.58 16.62 12.57
N PRO A 2 22.72 16.21 13.53
CA PRO A 2 22.35 14.80 13.61
C PRO A 2 21.34 14.52 12.50
N ILE A 3 21.80 13.75 11.52
CA ILE A 3 20.99 13.14 10.45
C ILE A 3 19.93 12.30 11.16
N GLY A 4 18.64 12.50 10.80
CA GLY A 4 17.53 11.78 11.40
C GLY A 4 17.81 10.28 11.33
N ARG A 5 17.70 9.58 12.46
CA ARG A 5 17.98 8.15 12.56
C ARG A 5 17.26 7.40 11.44
N GLU A 6 18.06 6.81 10.56
CA GLU A 6 17.62 5.85 9.54
C GLU A 6 16.99 4.66 10.29
N GLU A 7 15.74 4.33 9.95
CA GLU A 7 14.95 3.38 10.72
C GLU A 7 14.63 2.15 9.87
N LYS A 8 15.15 1.01 10.29
CA LYS A 8 14.76 -0.32 9.84
C LYS A 8 13.70 -0.83 10.80
N ARG A 9 12.61 -1.39 10.27
CA ARG A 9 11.52 -1.96 11.09
C ARG A 9 11.19 -3.38 10.65
N LYS A 10 10.78 -4.20 11.61
CA LYS A 10 10.22 -5.52 11.32
C LYS A 10 8.85 -5.37 10.69
N LEU A 11 8.55 -6.23 9.73
CA LEU A 11 7.20 -6.31 9.19
C LEU A 11 6.24 -6.79 10.27
N PRO A 12 5.13 -6.08 10.52
CA PRO A 12 4.06 -6.56 11.38
C PRO A 12 3.38 -7.78 10.74
N ASP A 13 2.83 -8.66 11.58
CA ASP A 13 2.04 -9.82 11.15
C ASP A 13 0.68 -9.34 10.58
N LEU A 14 0.71 -8.90 9.33
CA LEU A 14 -0.41 -8.39 8.57
C LEU A 14 -0.66 -9.26 7.33
N PRO A 15 -1.90 -9.33 6.85
CA PRO A 15 -2.18 -9.85 5.53
C PRO A 15 -1.61 -8.88 4.48
N PHE A 16 -0.81 -9.42 3.55
CA PHE A 16 -0.24 -8.70 2.40
C PHE A 16 -0.72 -9.30 1.09
N GLN A 17 -0.90 -8.47 0.05
CA GLN A 17 -1.25 -8.90 -1.29
C GLN A 17 -0.12 -9.73 -1.93
N HIS A 18 1.12 -9.38 -1.62
CA HIS A 18 2.31 -10.04 -2.14
C HIS A 18 3.22 -10.42 -0.98
N GLU A 19 3.88 -11.57 -1.09
CA GLU A 19 4.95 -11.92 -0.17
C GLU A 19 6.06 -10.86 -0.24
N TYR A 20 6.51 -10.40 0.92
CA TYR A 20 7.56 -9.41 0.99
C TYR A 20 8.92 -10.05 0.68
N GLY A 21 9.48 -9.70 -0.47
CA GLY A 21 10.77 -10.24 -0.94
C GLY A 21 12.00 -9.70 -0.20
N GLY A 22 11.86 -8.69 0.66
CA GLY A 22 12.98 -8.04 1.37
C GLY A 22 13.41 -8.72 2.68
N GLY A 23 12.74 -9.80 3.11
CA GLY A 23 13.04 -10.52 4.35
C GLY A 23 12.08 -10.19 5.50
N GLU A 24 12.59 -10.08 6.73
CA GLU A 24 11.75 -9.76 7.90
C GLU A 24 11.55 -8.26 8.11
N ASP A 25 12.37 -7.44 7.46
CA ASP A 25 12.51 -6.03 7.78
C ASP A 25 12.36 -5.15 6.54
N TYR A 26 11.78 -3.96 6.73
CA TYR A 26 11.63 -2.94 5.71
C TYR A 26 12.32 -1.64 6.12
N TYR A 27 12.69 -0.83 5.11
CA TYR A 27 13.26 0.49 5.31
C TYR A 27 12.16 1.55 5.42
N VAL A 28 12.19 2.33 6.50
CA VAL A 28 11.25 3.45 6.70
C VAL A 28 11.69 4.63 5.86
N ARG A 29 10.96 4.88 4.77
CA ARG A 29 11.21 5.99 3.86
C ARG A 29 11.04 7.34 4.54
N GLU A 30 11.86 8.32 4.17
CA GLU A 30 11.76 9.68 4.72
C GLU A 30 10.38 10.30 4.43
N CYS A 31 9.81 10.02 3.26
CA CYS A 31 8.49 10.53 2.87
C CYS A 31 7.35 10.02 3.77
N TYR A 32 7.52 8.90 4.48
CA TYR A 32 6.45 8.38 5.36
C TYR A 32 6.06 9.36 6.46
N LYS A 33 7.01 10.19 6.92
CA LYS A 33 6.76 11.25 7.91
C LYS A 33 5.84 12.35 7.41
N GLU A 34 5.79 12.56 6.10
CA GLU A 34 4.90 13.52 5.46
C GLU A 34 3.57 12.88 5.06
N TYR A 35 3.59 11.62 4.62
CA TYR A 35 2.39 10.92 4.13
C TYR A 35 1.50 10.41 5.26
N TYR A 36 2.08 9.93 6.36
CA TYR A 36 1.30 9.42 7.49
C TYR A 36 0.29 10.44 8.03
N PRO A 37 0.67 11.69 8.36
CA PRO A 37 -0.27 12.68 8.86
C PRO A 37 -1.41 13.00 7.88
N LEU A 38 -1.16 12.91 6.56
CA LEU A 38 -2.20 13.14 5.55
C LEU A 38 -3.26 12.03 5.58
N VAL A 39 -2.82 10.78 5.62
CA VAL A 39 -3.72 9.62 5.71
C VAL A 39 -4.44 9.60 7.06
N GLU A 40 -3.73 9.87 8.15
CA GLU A 40 -4.31 9.92 9.50
C GLU A 40 -5.38 11.02 9.59
N HIS A 41 -5.06 12.24 9.13
CA HIS A 41 -6.02 13.34 9.11
C HIS A 41 -7.28 12.99 8.32
N PHE A 42 -7.13 12.34 7.17
CA PHE A 42 -8.26 11.85 6.39
C PHE A 42 -9.12 10.85 7.17
N VAL A 43 -8.50 9.90 7.87
CA VAL A 43 -9.22 8.89 8.67
C VAL A 43 -9.96 9.54 9.85
N LEU A 44 -9.33 10.48 10.54
CA LEU A 44 -9.87 11.11 11.74
C LEU A 44 -10.97 12.14 11.44
N MET A 45 -10.79 12.92 10.37
CA MET A 45 -11.67 14.04 10.00
C MET A 45 -12.65 13.71 8.88
N GLY A 46 -12.45 12.59 8.18
CA GLY A 46 -13.29 12.19 7.05
C GLY A 46 -14.76 12.05 7.45
N GLU A 47 -15.65 12.52 6.58
CA GLU A 47 -17.06 12.13 6.66
C GLU A 47 -17.15 10.61 6.58
N LYS A 48 -18.08 10.00 7.32
CA LYS A 48 -18.22 8.54 7.52
C LYS A 48 -18.21 7.71 6.22
N LYS A 49 -18.39 8.32 5.04
CA LYS A 49 -18.46 7.66 3.73
C LYS A 49 -17.17 7.71 2.89
N ASN A 50 -16.10 8.31 3.39
CA ASN A 50 -14.93 8.54 2.56
C ASN A 50 -13.95 7.35 2.60
N SER A 51 -13.44 7.01 1.42
CA SER A 51 -12.33 6.06 1.24
C SER A 51 -11.16 6.80 0.61
N LEU A 52 -9.94 6.59 1.13
CA LEU A 52 -8.71 7.12 0.55
C LEU A 52 -7.99 6.00 -0.18
N THR A 53 -7.48 6.28 -1.38
CA THR A 53 -6.55 5.38 -2.07
C THR A 53 -5.15 5.95 -2.02
N VAL A 54 -4.24 5.27 -1.34
CA VAL A 54 -2.80 5.52 -1.43
C VAL A 54 -2.26 4.65 -2.56
N THR A 55 -1.66 5.28 -3.57
CA THR A 55 -1.18 4.60 -4.77
C THR A 55 0.13 5.19 -5.27
N GLY A 56 0.70 4.64 -6.32
CA GLY A 56 1.91 5.13 -6.96
C GLY A 56 2.35 4.13 -8.02
N THR A 57 3.54 4.30 -8.60
CA THR A 57 4.09 3.34 -9.57
C THR A 57 4.12 1.93 -8.95
N PRO A 58 3.81 0.86 -9.69
CA PRO A 58 3.98 -0.50 -9.20
C PRO A 58 5.37 -0.72 -8.58
N ASP A 59 5.41 -1.55 -7.53
CA ASP A 59 6.65 -2.01 -6.90
C ASP A 59 7.50 -0.92 -6.19
N ILE A 60 6.90 0.23 -5.85
CA ILE A 60 7.55 1.31 -5.06
C ILE A 60 7.47 1.12 -3.53
N GLY A 61 6.89 0.04 -3.04
CA GLY A 61 6.71 -0.19 -1.60
C GLY A 61 5.47 0.50 -1.00
N THR A 62 4.34 0.52 -1.71
CA THR A 62 3.06 0.98 -1.14
C THR A 62 2.60 0.07 0.01
N SER A 63 2.86 -1.25 -0.08
CA SER A 63 2.57 -2.23 0.97
C SER A 63 3.44 -2.02 2.22
N ASP A 64 4.69 -1.55 2.06
CA ASP A 64 5.55 -1.18 3.19
C ASP A 64 4.99 0.05 3.93
N PHE A 65 4.41 1.00 3.19
CA PHE A 65 3.72 2.14 3.80
C PHE A 65 2.40 1.74 4.48
N TYR A 66 1.69 0.75 3.95
CA TYR A 66 0.55 0.14 4.63
C TYR A 66 0.94 -0.43 6.00
N ALA A 67 2.04 -1.18 6.06
CA ALA A 67 2.59 -1.71 7.31
C ALA A 67 2.96 -0.59 8.28
N TYR A 68 3.74 0.39 7.82
CA TYR A 68 4.13 1.56 8.60
C TYR A 68 2.92 2.32 9.14
N PHE A 69 1.94 2.59 8.29
CA PHE A 69 0.72 3.31 8.67
C PHE A 69 -0.08 2.55 9.72
N PHE A 70 -0.25 1.24 9.54
CA PHE A 70 -0.91 0.40 10.55
C PHE A 70 -0.23 0.52 11.91
N GLU A 71 1.09 0.34 11.97
CA GLU A 71 1.82 0.36 13.23
C GLU A 71 1.68 1.71 13.97
N GLU A 72 1.91 2.81 13.26
CA GLU A 72 1.81 4.16 13.84
C GLU A 72 0.37 4.49 14.25
N PHE A 73 -0.61 4.18 13.39
CA PHE A 73 -2.01 4.46 13.68
C PHE A 73 -2.52 3.61 14.85
N TRP A 74 -2.22 2.31 14.85
CA TRP A 74 -2.61 1.41 15.93
C TRP A 74 -2.00 1.85 17.26
N LYS A 75 -0.72 2.18 17.27
CA LYS A 75 -0.03 2.68 18.46
C LYS A 75 -0.65 3.96 19.00
N ALA A 76 -1.04 4.89 18.14
CA ALA A 76 -1.62 6.17 18.55
C ALA A 76 -3.12 6.10 18.93
N HIS A 77 -3.89 5.19 18.31
CA HIS A 77 -5.35 5.24 18.32
C HIS A 77 -6.06 3.96 18.78
N ARG A 78 -5.34 2.94 19.28
CA ARG A 78 -5.91 1.64 19.72
C ARG A 78 -7.04 1.74 20.76
N ASP A 79 -7.08 2.82 21.55
CA ASP A 79 -8.11 3.03 22.57
C ASP A 79 -9.45 3.45 21.96
N ASP A 80 -9.40 4.18 20.83
CA ASP A 80 -10.55 4.76 20.14
C ASP A 80 -10.93 3.99 18.86
N TRP A 81 -10.08 3.08 18.39
CA TRP A 81 -10.27 2.39 17.11
C TRP A 81 -10.08 0.87 17.22
N ILE A 82 -10.81 0.16 16.36
CA ILE A 82 -10.57 -1.22 15.97
C ILE A 82 -10.05 -1.15 14.53
N VAL A 83 -8.88 -1.74 14.29
CA VAL A 83 -8.31 -1.78 12.95
C VAL A 83 -8.56 -3.16 12.36
N VAL A 84 -9.19 -3.21 11.21
CA VAL A 84 -9.33 -4.41 10.40
C VAL A 84 -8.40 -4.25 9.20
N THR A 85 -7.49 -5.19 9.00
CA THR A 85 -6.60 -5.19 7.85
C THR A 85 -6.97 -6.31 6.91
N ALA A 86 -6.87 -6.11 5.60
CA ALA A 86 -7.26 -7.11 4.61
C ALA A 86 -6.33 -7.05 3.39
N SER A 87 -5.90 -8.22 2.91
CA SER A 87 -5.21 -8.35 1.63
C SER A 87 -6.20 -8.73 0.54
N TYR A 88 -6.08 -8.07 -0.60
CA TYR A 88 -6.89 -8.33 -1.79
C TYR A 88 -6.01 -8.74 -2.96
N GLU A 89 -6.43 -9.77 -3.66
CA GLU A 89 -5.88 -10.13 -4.96
C GLU A 89 -6.17 -9.05 -6.02
N TYR A 90 -5.46 -9.06 -7.14
CA TYR A 90 -5.67 -8.09 -8.23
C TYR A 90 -7.10 -8.12 -8.81
N ASN A 91 -7.78 -9.28 -8.70
CA ASN A 91 -9.18 -9.43 -9.10
C ASN A 91 -10.19 -8.89 -8.05
N GLY A 92 -9.69 -8.39 -6.92
CA GLY A 92 -10.42 -7.86 -5.78
C GLY A 92 -11.05 -8.90 -4.86
N SER A 93 -10.59 -10.16 -4.90
CA SER A 93 -10.96 -11.16 -3.88
C SER A 93 -10.08 -11.03 -2.65
N VAL A 94 -10.67 -11.18 -1.46
CA VAL A 94 -9.91 -11.23 -0.20
C VAL A 94 -9.08 -12.51 -0.15
N SER A 95 -7.78 -12.38 0.11
CA SER A 95 -6.88 -13.52 0.35
C SER A 95 -6.66 -13.79 1.85
N GLY A 96 -6.75 -12.74 2.68
CA GLY A 96 -6.72 -12.85 4.12
C GLY A 96 -7.11 -11.54 4.81
N PHE A 97 -7.46 -11.61 6.09
CA PHE A 97 -7.71 -10.42 6.89
C PHE A 97 -7.35 -10.64 8.37
N ALA A 98 -7.14 -9.56 9.11
CA ALA A 98 -6.87 -9.59 10.54
C ALA A 98 -7.65 -8.49 11.28
N VAL A 99 -8.01 -8.75 12.53
CA VAL A 99 -8.72 -7.80 13.40
C VAL A 99 -7.89 -7.48 14.63
N PHE A 100 -7.64 -6.20 14.85
CA PHE A 100 -6.87 -5.67 15.96
C PHE A 100 -7.79 -4.88 16.90
N GLU A 101 -7.95 -5.39 18.12
CA GLU A 101 -8.76 -4.78 19.18
C GLU A 101 -7.96 -4.78 20.49
N ASP A 102 -7.80 -3.60 21.11
CA ASP A 102 -7.03 -3.45 22.34
C ASP A 102 -7.61 -4.31 23.47
N GLY A 103 -6.74 -4.97 24.23
CA GLY A 103 -7.12 -5.93 25.27
C GLY A 103 -7.63 -7.29 24.78
N VAL A 104 -7.87 -7.47 23.48
CA VAL A 104 -8.30 -8.76 22.88
C VAL A 104 -7.16 -9.41 22.09
N GLY A 105 -6.27 -8.61 21.50
CA GLY A 105 -5.18 -9.07 20.64
C GLY A 105 -5.58 -9.19 19.17
N ALA A 106 -4.65 -9.66 18.34
CA ALA A 106 -4.86 -9.84 16.91
C ALA A 106 -5.59 -11.16 16.63
N ARG A 107 -6.57 -11.12 15.73
CA ARG A 107 -7.26 -12.31 15.20
C ARG A 107 -7.03 -12.39 13.70
N ASN A 108 -6.21 -13.36 13.28
CA ASN A 108 -5.85 -13.56 11.88
C ASN A 108 -6.77 -14.60 11.22
N PHE A 109 -7.16 -14.31 9.98
CA PHE A 109 -8.04 -15.15 9.16
C PHE A 109 -7.38 -15.38 7.80
N THR A 110 -6.58 -16.43 7.70
CA THR A 110 -5.92 -16.86 6.46
C THR A 110 -6.91 -17.61 5.56
N PHE A 111 -6.85 -17.42 4.24
CA PHE A 111 -7.73 -18.09 3.26
C PHE A 111 -9.22 -17.80 3.48
N ALA A 112 -9.53 -16.62 4.03
CA ALA A 112 -10.89 -16.21 4.32
C ALA A 112 -11.42 -15.28 3.22
N GLY A 113 -12.59 -15.60 2.67
CA GLY A 113 -13.19 -14.84 1.59
C GLY A 113 -14.04 -13.64 2.04
N GLU A 114 -14.51 -12.88 1.07
CA GLU A 114 -15.30 -11.65 1.26
C GLU A 114 -16.49 -11.80 2.22
N LEU A 115 -17.22 -12.93 2.12
CA LEU A 115 -18.41 -13.18 2.96
C LEU A 115 -18.07 -13.22 4.45
N MET A 116 -16.90 -13.76 4.80
CA MET A 116 -16.44 -13.84 6.18
C MET A 116 -15.99 -12.47 6.69
N LEU A 117 -15.24 -11.73 5.88
CA LEU A 117 -14.86 -10.34 6.19
C LEU A 117 -16.12 -9.49 6.45
N ASP A 118 -17.13 -9.59 5.58
CA ASP A 118 -18.38 -8.86 5.76
C ASP A 118 -19.15 -9.27 7.01
N ALA A 119 -19.17 -10.57 7.35
CA ALA A 119 -19.81 -11.05 8.57
C ALA A 119 -19.13 -10.49 9.83
N ILE A 120 -17.80 -10.46 9.85
CA ILE A 120 -17.01 -9.90 10.95
C ILE A 120 -17.22 -8.39 11.08
N LEU A 121 -17.18 -7.65 9.97
CA LEU A 121 -17.45 -6.20 9.99
C LEU A 121 -18.85 -5.90 10.53
N ARG A 122 -19.87 -6.64 10.06
CA ARG A 122 -21.25 -6.50 10.57
C ARG A 122 -21.39 -6.84 12.05
N ASP A 123 -20.72 -7.88 12.53
CA ASP A 123 -20.69 -8.22 13.97
C ASP A 123 -20.08 -7.10 14.80
N LEU A 124 -18.93 -6.57 14.37
CA LEU A 124 -18.25 -5.45 15.04
C LEU A 124 -19.14 -4.20 15.07
N GLU A 125 -19.76 -3.84 13.95
CA GLU A 125 -20.69 -2.71 13.87
C GLU A 125 -21.89 -2.90 14.80
N GLN A 126 -22.48 -4.10 14.84
CA GLN A 126 -23.61 -4.39 15.72
C GLN A 126 -23.21 -4.34 17.21
N ARG A 127 -22.02 -4.85 17.57
CA ARG A 127 -21.47 -4.77 18.93
C ARG A 127 -21.29 -3.32 19.36
N LEU A 128 -20.68 -2.50 18.52
CA LEU A 128 -20.46 -1.08 18.79
C LEU A 128 -21.77 -0.29 18.86
N GLY A 129 -22.74 -0.60 18.00
CA GLY A 129 -24.08 0.01 18.04
C GLY A 129 -24.87 -0.31 19.30
N LYS A 130 -24.83 -1.55 19.80
CA LYS A 130 -25.48 -1.93 21.08
C LYS A 130 -24.86 -1.21 22.27
N LEU A 131 -23.53 -1.03 22.26
CA LEU A 131 -22.84 -0.29 23.32
C LEU A 131 -23.26 1.18 23.34
N ALA A 132 -23.49 1.79 22.16
CA ALA A 132 -23.98 3.16 22.02
C ALA A 132 -25.33 3.38 22.71
N VAL A 133 -26.32 2.56 22.38
CA VAL A 133 -27.69 2.67 22.90
C VAL A 133 -27.75 2.50 24.43
N ASN A 134 -26.87 1.68 25.00
CA ASN A 134 -26.88 1.39 26.44
C ASN A 134 -26.33 2.54 27.32
N GLN A 135 -25.62 3.53 26.74
CA GLN A 135 -25.03 4.65 27.49
C GLN A 135 -25.87 5.93 27.47
N ASP A 136 -26.79 6.08 26.52
CA ASP A 136 -27.72 7.23 26.44
C ASP A 136 -28.67 7.33 27.66
N GLY A 137 -28.60 6.39 28.61
CA GLY A 137 -29.41 6.35 29.83
C GLY A 137 -28.65 6.47 31.18
N LYS A 138 -27.32 6.66 31.22
CA LYS A 138 -26.56 6.75 32.50
C LYS A 138 -25.43 7.80 32.50
N SER A 139 -25.67 8.90 33.25
CA SER A 139 -24.76 9.78 34.04
C SER A 139 -23.37 10.17 33.49
N GLU A 140 -23.08 11.47 33.59
CA GLU A 140 -21.98 12.27 33.00
C GLU A 140 -20.51 11.94 33.34
N GLU A 141 -20.17 10.86 34.07
CA GLU A 141 -18.79 10.70 34.60
C GLU A 141 -17.88 9.66 33.92
N ALA A 142 -18.30 9.06 32.80
CA ALA A 142 -17.37 8.40 31.88
C ALA A 142 -18.00 8.27 30.49
N THR A 143 -17.83 9.28 29.64
CA THR A 143 -18.12 9.14 28.20
C THR A 143 -17.11 8.15 27.63
N LYS A 144 -17.41 6.86 27.71
CA LYS A 144 -16.64 5.81 27.05
C LYS A 144 -16.84 6.02 25.55
N LYS A 145 -15.91 6.73 24.92
CA LYS A 145 -15.88 6.96 23.48
C LYS A 145 -16.09 5.62 22.78
N PHE A 146 -17.12 5.52 21.94
CA PHE A 146 -17.35 4.30 21.17
C PHE A 146 -16.20 4.13 20.18
N LYS A 147 -15.60 2.94 20.20
CA LYS A 147 -14.57 2.62 19.22
C LYS A 147 -15.16 2.73 17.81
N LYS A 148 -14.35 3.21 16.88
CA LYS A 148 -14.67 3.21 15.44
C LYS A 148 -13.93 2.07 14.75
N ILE A 149 -14.43 1.63 13.59
CA ILE A 149 -13.74 0.64 12.76
C ILE A 149 -13.02 1.37 11.63
N LEU A 150 -11.75 1.03 11.43
CA LEU A 150 -10.93 1.43 10.28
C LEU A 150 -10.59 0.17 9.47
N LEU A 151 -10.86 0.18 8.18
CA LEU A 151 -10.48 -0.89 7.26
C LEU A 151 -9.26 -0.45 6.44
N LEU A 152 -8.14 -1.16 6.62
CA LEU A 152 -6.94 -0.99 5.82
C LEU A 152 -6.83 -2.12 4.79
N CYS A 153 -6.67 -1.78 3.52
CA CYS A 153 -6.59 -2.76 2.45
C CYS A 153 -5.21 -2.71 1.80
N ASP A 154 -4.51 -3.84 1.72
CA ASP A 154 -3.37 -4.02 0.81
C ASP A 154 -3.88 -4.71 -0.46
N GLY A 155 -3.86 -3.97 -1.57
CA GLY A 155 -4.51 -4.34 -2.83
C GLY A 155 -5.94 -3.78 -3.00
N PRO A 156 -6.47 -3.82 -4.24
CA PRO A 156 -7.71 -3.14 -4.59
C PRO A 156 -8.96 -4.00 -4.29
N PRO A 157 -9.90 -3.54 -3.43
CA PRO A 157 -11.18 -4.24 -3.23
C PRO A 157 -12.12 -4.05 -4.42
N LYS A 158 -13.19 -4.85 -4.50
CA LYS A 158 -14.24 -4.67 -5.53
C LYS A 158 -15.19 -3.52 -5.22
N THR A 159 -15.42 -3.26 -3.95
CA THR A 159 -16.43 -2.32 -3.46
C THR A 159 -15.83 -1.39 -2.40
N ARG A 160 -16.43 -0.20 -2.30
CA ARG A 160 -16.05 0.79 -1.28
C ARG A 160 -16.78 0.47 0.02
N ARG A 161 -16.12 0.74 1.14
CA ARG A 161 -16.71 0.69 2.49
C ARG A 161 -16.39 1.97 3.25
N LEU A 162 -17.08 2.16 4.38
CA LEU A 162 -16.88 3.28 5.29
C LEU A 162 -15.50 3.18 5.97
N ASN A 163 -14.89 4.33 6.27
CA ASN A 163 -13.59 4.44 6.96
C ASN A 163 -12.53 3.47 6.38
N MET A 164 -12.32 3.55 5.07
CA MET A 164 -11.46 2.64 4.34
C MET A 164 -10.23 3.38 3.79
N VAL A 165 -9.04 2.80 3.96
CA VAL A 165 -7.82 3.24 3.27
C VAL A 165 -7.31 2.07 2.44
N VAL A 166 -7.12 2.30 1.14
CA VAL A 166 -6.67 1.29 0.18
C VAL A 166 -5.27 1.64 -0.29
N PHE A 167 -4.33 0.74 -0.03
CA PHE A 167 -2.93 0.81 -0.47
C PHE A 167 -2.78 -0.11 -1.66
N THR A 168 -2.59 0.44 -2.87
CA THR A 168 -2.56 -0.38 -4.09
C THR A 168 -1.73 0.26 -5.17
N SER A 169 -1.09 -0.58 -5.98
CA SER A 169 -0.62 -0.19 -7.32
C SER A 169 -1.80 0.28 -8.20
N PRO A 170 -1.57 1.01 -9.29
CA PRO A 170 -2.63 1.53 -10.13
C PRO A 170 -3.46 0.37 -10.68
N ASN A 171 -4.76 0.44 -10.49
CA ASN A 171 -5.69 -0.60 -10.91
C ASN A 171 -6.90 0.04 -11.58
N ASP A 172 -7.09 -0.19 -12.87
CA ASP A 172 -8.14 0.47 -13.67
C ASP A 172 -9.55 0.21 -13.13
N ARG A 173 -9.80 -1.02 -12.65
CA ARG A 173 -11.11 -1.41 -12.11
C ARG A 173 -11.41 -0.63 -10.84
N TRP A 174 -10.46 -0.61 -9.91
CA TRP A 174 -10.59 0.15 -8.66
C TRP A 174 -10.66 1.65 -8.92
N SER A 175 -9.81 2.17 -9.80
CA SER A 175 -9.83 3.58 -10.20
C SER A 175 -11.19 3.97 -10.76
N THR A 176 -11.83 3.12 -11.57
CA THR A 176 -13.18 3.36 -12.08
C THR A 176 -14.23 3.37 -10.95
N THR A 177 -14.13 2.43 -10.01
CA THR A 177 -15.01 2.36 -8.83
C THR A 177 -14.83 3.57 -7.90
N ASN A 178 -13.60 4.05 -7.72
CA ASN A 178 -13.25 5.15 -6.81
C ASN A 178 -13.29 6.55 -7.48
N ARG A 179 -13.48 6.61 -8.82
CA ARG A 179 -13.39 7.85 -9.62
C ARG A 179 -14.32 8.97 -9.15
N LYS A 180 -15.48 8.63 -8.59
CA LYS A 180 -16.51 9.62 -8.22
C LYS A 180 -16.08 10.55 -7.08
N ASP A 181 -15.20 10.08 -6.21
CA ASP A 181 -14.84 10.81 -4.98
C ASP A 181 -13.39 11.32 -4.99
N GLY A 182 -12.56 10.91 -5.96
CA GLY A 182 -11.29 11.56 -6.29
C GLY A 182 -10.19 11.53 -5.21
N ASN A 183 -10.38 10.80 -4.10
CA ASN A 183 -9.42 10.78 -3.00
C ASN A 183 -8.26 9.81 -3.29
N PHE A 184 -7.26 10.31 -4.01
CA PHE A 184 -6.01 9.61 -4.30
C PHE A 184 -4.83 10.36 -3.70
N LEU A 185 -3.96 9.63 -3.01
CA LEU A 185 -2.66 10.11 -2.54
C LEU A 185 -1.57 9.31 -3.27
N TYR A 186 -0.77 10.01 -4.07
CA TYR A 186 0.27 9.38 -4.90
C TYR A 186 1.63 9.42 -4.19
N MET A 187 2.18 8.26 -3.85
CA MET A 187 3.51 8.13 -3.26
C MET A 187 4.61 8.39 -4.30
N PRO A 188 5.73 9.00 -3.88
CA PRO A 188 6.83 9.29 -4.80
C PRO A 188 7.63 8.03 -5.10
N LEU A 189 8.28 8.04 -6.27
CA LEU A 189 9.35 7.10 -6.61
C LEU A 189 10.50 7.20 -5.60
N TRP A 190 11.34 6.17 -5.56
CA TRP A 190 12.55 6.23 -4.76
C TRP A 190 13.62 7.05 -5.46
N THR A 191 14.35 7.86 -4.68
CA THR A 191 15.56 8.51 -5.19
C THR A 191 16.76 7.57 -5.09
N SER A 192 17.81 7.78 -5.88
CA SER A 192 19.00 6.92 -5.78
C SER A 192 19.62 6.97 -4.39
N VAL A 193 19.72 8.16 -3.81
CA VAL A 193 20.21 8.37 -2.43
C VAL A 193 19.36 7.59 -1.41
N GLU A 194 18.03 7.58 -1.59
CA GLU A 194 17.14 6.82 -0.70
C GLU A 194 17.34 5.30 -0.84
N LEU A 195 17.55 4.80 -2.06
CA LEU A 195 17.80 3.38 -2.32
C LEU A 195 19.17 2.92 -1.80
N GLN A 196 20.22 3.73 -1.96
CA GLN A 196 21.56 3.46 -1.42
C GLN A 196 21.52 3.33 0.10
N LYS A 197 20.84 4.28 0.77
CA LYS A 197 20.60 4.21 2.22
C LYS A 197 19.84 2.94 2.60
N ALA A 198 18.78 2.60 1.87
CA ALA A 198 18.00 1.40 2.17
C ALA A 198 18.83 0.12 1.99
N ALA A 199 19.64 0.03 0.94
CA ALA A 199 20.52 -1.11 0.71
C ALA A 199 21.54 -1.29 1.84
N LEU A 200 22.12 -0.19 2.33
CA LEU A 200 23.03 -0.20 3.49
C LEU A 200 22.31 -0.61 4.78
N VAL A 201 21.18 0.01 5.08
CA VAL A 201 20.42 -0.21 6.33
C VAL A 201 19.84 -1.63 6.41
N LEU A 202 19.41 -2.18 5.27
CA LEU A 202 18.87 -3.53 5.17
C LEU A 202 19.97 -4.60 4.97
N ASP A 203 21.24 -4.20 4.90
CA ASP A 203 22.40 -5.08 4.70
C ASP A 203 22.25 -6.00 3.47
N LEU A 204 21.87 -5.40 2.33
CA LEU A 204 21.57 -6.14 1.11
C LEU A 204 22.82 -6.57 0.33
N GLY A 205 23.99 -6.04 0.68
CA GLY A 205 25.26 -6.30 -0.01
C GLY A 205 25.34 -5.70 -1.41
N LEU A 206 24.56 -4.66 -1.69
CA LEU A 206 24.58 -3.90 -2.95
C LEU A 206 25.41 -2.63 -2.75
N ASP A 207 26.28 -2.32 -3.72
CA ASP A 207 27.04 -1.07 -3.69
C ASP A 207 26.31 0.09 -4.39
N ASP A 208 26.78 1.31 -4.16
CA ASP A 208 26.14 2.53 -4.64
C ASP A 208 26.12 2.64 -6.17
N ASP A 209 27.15 2.13 -6.85
CA ASP A 209 27.28 2.13 -8.31
C ASP A 209 26.29 1.16 -8.98
N GLU A 210 26.09 0.00 -8.35
CA GLU A 210 25.08 -0.97 -8.75
C GLU A 210 23.67 -0.39 -8.59
N ILE A 211 23.37 0.25 -7.45
CA ILE A 211 22.09 0.93 -7.24
C ILE A 211 21.87 2.03 -8.28
N ASP A 212 22.86 2.90 -8.52
CA ASP A 212 22.76 3.97 -9.51
C ASP A 212 22.51 3.41 -10.93
N THR A 213 23.13 2.29 -11.27
CA THR A 213 22.91 1.60 -12.54
C THR A 213 21.47 1.07 -12.64
N ARG A 214 20.98 0.44 -11.58
CA ARG A 214 19.60 -0.09 -11.52
C ARG A 214 18.57 1.02 -11.58
N VAL A 215 18.79 2.17 -10.94
CA VAL A 215 17.90 3.33 -10.99
C VAL A 215 17.77 3.88 -12.41
N LYS A 216 18.86 3.91 -13.19
CA LYS A 216 18.81 4.33 -14.61
C LYS A 216 17.92 3.45 -15.47
N VAL A 217 17.77 2.16 -15.12
CA VAL A 217 16.93 1.22 -15.87
C VAL A 217 15.49 1.17 -15.32
N PHE A 218 15.34 1.14 -14.00
CA PHE A 218 14.05 0.89 -13.33
C PHE A 218 13.37 2.15 -12.79
N GLY A 219 13.96 3.33 -12.95
CA GLY A 219 13.31 4.61 -12.65
C GLY A 219 12.94 4.83 -11.18
N GLY A 220 13.64 4.18 -10.24
CA GLY A 220 13.34 4.32 -8.80
C GLY A 220 12.25 3.38 -8.28
N THR A 221 11.96 2.29 -8.99
CA THR A 221 11.16 1.17 -8.48
C THR A 221 12.00 0.33 -7.50
N ALA A 222 11.54 0.21 -6.25
CA ALA A 222 12.32 -0.42 -5.17
C ALA A 222 12.56 -1.91 -5.38
N ARG A 223 11.54 -2.68 -5.77
CA ARG A 223 11.64 -4.14 -5.91
C ARG A 223 12.84 -4.56 -6.74
N PHE A 224 13.01 -3.98 -7.92
CA PHE A 224 14.10 -4.34 -8.83
C PHE A 224 15.40 -3.64 -8.46
N SER A 225 15.35 -2.42 -7.93
CA SER A 225 16.56 -1.71 -7.52
C SER A 225 17.24 -2.36 -6.32
N LEU A 226 16.46 -2.92 -5.38
CA LEU A 226 16.95 -3.56 -4.14
C LEU A 226 16.97 -5.09 -4.21
N SER A 227 16.60 -5.72 -5.34
CA SER A 227 16.55 -7.18 -5.44
C SER A 227 17.95 -7.79 -5.25
N ARG A 228 18.02 -8.85 -4.43
CA ARG A 228 19.21 -9.68 -4.26
C ARG A 228 19.34 -10.74 -5.36
N ASP A 229 18.25 -10.98 -6.09
CA ASP A 229 18.23 -11.93 -7.20
C ASP A 229 18.71 -11.25 -8.47
N THR A 230 20.00 -11.42 -8.76
CA THR A 230 20.63 -10.89 -9.97
C THR A 230 20.04 -11.48 -11.25
N SER A 231 19.41 -12.66 -11.18
CA SER A 231 18.79 -13.29 -12.35
C SER A 231 17.46 -12.61 -12.70
N GLU A 232 16.65 -12.27 -11.69
CA GLU A 232 15.42 -11.47 -11.87
C GLU A 232 15.77 -10.07 -12.42
N VAL A 233 16.78 -9.42 -11.83
CA VAL A 233 17.25 -8.10 -12.30
C VAL A 233 17.70 -8.15 -13.75
N THR A 234 18.53 -9.12 -14.12
CA THR A 234 19.05 -9.27 -15.50
C THR A 234 17.91 -9.54 -16.49
N LEU A 235 17.00 -10.45 -16.15
CA LEU A 235 15.84 -10.77 -16.99
C LEU A 235 15.00 -9.53 -17.27
N VAL A 236 14.67 -8.77 -16.22
CA VAL A 236 13.85 -7.56 -16.33
C VAL A 236 14.60 -6.45 -17.09
N GLN A 237 15.92 -6.30 -16.88
CA GLN A 237 16.76 -5.38 -17.67
C GLN A 237 16.75 -5.73 -19.17
N ASP A 238 16.92 -7.00 -19.52
CA ASP A 238 16.91 -7.44 -20.92
C ASP A 238 15.54 -7.22 -21.57
N LEU A 239 14.45 -7.40 -20.82
CA LEU A 239 13.10 -7.06 -21.23
C LEU A 239 12.95 -5.55 -21.51
N PHE A 240 13.41 -4.68 -20.61
CA PHE A 240 13.34 -3.22 -20.78
C PHE A 240 14.22 -2.72 -21.92
N LEU A 241 15.37 -3.35 -22.15
CA LEU A 241 16.30 -3.02 -23.23
C LEU A 241 15.94 -3.69 -24.56
N GLY A 242 14.83 -4.44 -24.63
CA GLY A 242 14.35 -5.09 -25.85
C GLY A 242 15.25 -6.21 -26.36
N LYS A 243 16.05 -6.84 -25.48
CA LYS A 243 17.03 -7.89 -25.83
C LYS A 243 16.44 -9.29 -25.87
N THR A 244 15.27 -9.51 -25.30
CA THR A 244 14.56 -10.81 -25.32
C THR A 244 13.31 -10.74 -26.21
N THR A 245 13.30 -11.50 -27.30
CA THR A 245 12.12 -11.61 -28.21
C THR A 245 11.18 -12.77 -27.89
N ASP A 246 11.59 -13.75 -27.07
CA ASP A 246 10.84 -15.00 -26.91
C ASP A 246 10.86 -15.50 -25.46
N ASN A 247 9.81 -15.22 -24.67
CA ASN A 247 9.50 -16.05 -23.49
C ASN A 247 8.04 -15.90 -22.99
N PRO A 248 7.33 -17.01 -22.66
CA PRO A 248 5.91 -17.02 -22.32
C PRO A 248 5.57 -16.67 -20.84
N LEU A 249 6.54 -16.28 -20.01
CA LEU A 249 6.34 -15.88 -18.60
C LEU A 249 5.60 -14.53 -18.43
N ILE A 250 5.19 -13.90 -19.54
CA ILE A 250 4.43 -12.64 -19.58
C ILE A 250 3.01 -12.77 -18.97
N THR A 251 2.55 -13.98 -18.61
CA THR A 251 1.14 -14.22 -18.29
C THR A 251 0.71 -14.07 -16.84
N THR A 252 1.59 -13.87 -15.84
CA THR A 252 1.14 -13.88 -14.42
C THR A 252 1.57 -12.71 -13.54
N GLY A 253 2.21 -11.64 -14.04
CA GLY A 253 2.51 -10.48 -13.17
C GLY A 253 2.96 -9.17 -13.82
N PHE A 254 3.36 -9.17 -15.08
CA PHE A 254 3.98 -8.02 -15.75
C PHE A 254 3.14 -7.16 -16.73
N PRO A 255 1.83 -7.34 -17.00
CA PRO A 255 1.18 -6.57 -18.08
C PRO A 255 1.18 -5.05 -17.91
N GLU A 256 1.15 -4.52 -16.69
CA GLU A 256 0.88 -3.09 -16.46
C GLU A 256 2.12 -2.19 -16.57
N LEU A 257 3.34 -2.69 -16.28
CA LEU A 257 4.59 -1.97 -16.55
C LEU A 257 4.78 -1.72 -18.06
N PHE A 258 4.38 -2.69 -18.91
CA PHE A 258 4.47 -2.56 -20.36
C PHE A 258 3.40 -1.65 -20.99
N LYS A 259 2.28 -1.40 -20.30
CA LYS A 259 1.27 -0.45 -20.80
C LYS A 259 1.72 1.00 -20.63
N ALA A 260 2.44 1.34 -19.56
CA ALA A 260 2.90 2.70 -19.31
C ALA A 260 3.97 3.14 -20.33
N VAL A 261 4.93 2.27 -20.65
CA VAL A 261 6.03 2.59 -21.59
C VAL A 261 5.54 2.81 -23.03
N ARG A 262 4.41 2.21 -23.44
CA ARG A 262 3.90 2.32 -24.81
C ARG A 262 3.11 3.59 -25.13
N VAL A 263 2.76 4.40 -24.12
CA VAL A 263 1.89 5.58 -24.31
C VAL A 263 2.71 6.84 -24.64
N GLU A 264 3.96 6.93 -24.22
CA GLU A 264 4.81 8.10 -24.51
C GLU A 264 5.33 8.13 -25.96
N ASP A 265 5.44 6.99 -26.64
CA ASP A 265 5.94 6.90 -28.02
C ASP A 265 4.90 7.28 -29.11
N ARG A 266 3.65 7.60 -28.75
CA ARG A 266 2.60 8.00 -29.71
C ARG A 266 2.30 9.50 -29.75
N ARG A 267 3.15 10.34 -29.18
CA ARG A 267 3.05 11.81 -29.30
C ARG A 267 4.27 12.42 -29.97
N ALA A 268 4.63 11.91 -31.15
CA ALA A 268 5.56 12.58 -32.05
C ALA A 268 5.17 12.36 -33.52
N ASP A 269 3.92 12.65 -33.88
CA ASP A 269 3.58 12.85 -35.30
C ASP A 269 2.39 13.80 -35.47
N VAL A 270 2.61 15.07 -35.11
CA VAL A 270 1.74 16.16 -35.54
C VAL A 270 2.39 16.81 -36.75
N ARG A 271 1.80 16.49 -37.91
CA ARG A 271 2.13 17.01 -39.23
C ARG A 271 2.25 18.54 -39.22
N ARG A 272 3.37 19.04 -39.76
CA ARG A 272 3.54 20.44 -40.17
C ARG A 272 2.58 20.76 -41.31
N PRO A 273 1.80 21.85 -41.28
CA PRO A 273 1.17 22.38 -42.48
C PRO A 273 2.20 23.26 -43.22
N GLY A 274 2.63 22.80 -44.40
CA GLY A 274 3.37 23.60 -45.36
C GLY A 274 2.45 24.50 -46.17
N HIS A 275 2.93 25.71 -46.44
CA HIS A 275 2.37 26.70 -47.34
C HIS A 275 2.04 26.17 -48.74
N ARG A 276 0.84 26.50 -49.24
CA ARG A 276 0.64 27.32 -50.45
C ARG A 276 -0.78 27.87 -50.47
#